data_AF-A0A914RSE1-F1
#
_entry.id   AF-A0A914RSE1-F1
#
_cell.length_a   1.000
_cell.length_b   1.000
_cell.length_c   1.000
_cell.angle_alpha   90.00
_cell.angle_beta   90.00
_cell.angle_gamma   90.00
#
_symmetry.space_group_name_H-M   'P 1'
#
loop_
_entity.id
_entity.type
_entity.pdbx_description
1 polymer ?
#
loop_
_entity_poly.entity_id
_entity_poly.type
_entity_poly.pdbx_seq_one_letter_code
_entity_poly.pdbx_strand_id
1 'polypeptide(L)'
;MKEERGVEQRPTNSGKTYEALKRFREAKSGVYCGPLKLLASEVFFRTNEQGVKCDMVTGEERRYAIDNHHPSAHLSSTVEMLSTQMHVDVAVHLCGEASAVNIVRELLNPIGEHVE
;
A
#
# COMPACT_ATOMS: atom_id res chain seq x y z
N MET A 1 -5.83 -7.02 22.38
CA MET A 1 -5.00 -7.70 21.37
C MET A 1 -4.35 -6.58 20.56
N LYS A 2 -3.03 -6.41 20.66
CA LYS A 2 -2.30 -5.34 19.96
C LYS A 2 -2.04 -5.82 18.54
N GLU A 3 -2.63 -5.17 17.55
CA GLU A 3 -2.37 -5.42 16.14
C GLU A 3 -0.99 -4.79 15.83
N GLU A 4 0.03 -5.63 15.73
CA GLU A 4 1.40 -5.18 15.46
C GLU A 4 1.51 -4.76 13.98
N ARG A 5 1.54 -3.45 13.75
CA ARG A 5 1.82 -2.83 12.44
C ARG A 5 3.24 -3.19 12.01
N GLY A 6 3.38 -4.08 11.02
CA GLY A 6 4.67 -4.62 10.59
C GLY A 6 5.07 -4.18 9.18
N VAL A 7 6.31 -3.69 9.03
CA VAL A 7 6.99 -3.52 7.72
C VAL A 7 7.54 -4.88 7.30
N GLU A 8 7.04 -5.47 6.22
CA GLU A 8 7.55 -6.75 5.69
C GLU A 8 8.31 -6.53 4.38
N GLN A 9 9.63 -6.33 4.46
CA GLN A 9 10.54 -6.33 3.30
C GLN A 9 10.97 -7.75 2.96
N ARG A 10 10.54 -8.32 1.83
CA ARG A 10 10.99 -9.67 1.42
C ARG A 10 11.19 -9.80 -0.10
N PRO A 11 12.25 -10.51 -0.54
CA PRO A 11 12.58 -10.67 -1.95
C PRO A 11 11.51 -11.46 -2.72
N THR A 12 11.25 -11.04 -3.95
CA THR A 12 10.24 -11.58 -4.86
C THR A 12 10.56 -13.04 -5.21
N ASN A 13 9.53 -13.90 -5.21
CA ASN A 13 9.56 -15.37 -5.45
C ASN A 13 9.73 -16.29 -4.21
N SER A 14 8.91 -16.12 -3.17
CA SER A 14 8.90 -17.05 -2.01
C SER A 14 7.52 -17.33 -1.39
N GLY A 15 6.42 -17.16 -2.13
CA GLY A 15 5.04 -17.42 -1.63
C GLY A 15 4.51 -16.39 -0.62
N LYS A 16 5.39 -15.63 0.03
CA LYS A 16 5.06 -14.62 1.05
C LYS A 16 4.42 -13.35 0.50
N THR A 17 4.62 -13.04 -0.79
CA THR A 17 3.92 -11.92 -1.45
C THR A 17 2.41 -12.12 -1.43
N TYR A 18 1.95 -13.37 -1.57
CA TYR A 18 0.54 -13.69 -1.49
C TYR A 18 -0.03 -13.43 -0.08
N GLU A 19 0.71 -13.82 0.97
CA GLU A 19 0.33 -13.55 2.36
C GLU A 19 0.32 -12.05 2.68
N ALA A 20 1.33 -11.30 2.22
CA ALA A 20 1.39 -9.84 2.39
C ALA A 20 0.18 -9.16 1.72
N LEU A 21 -0.13 -9.54 0.48
CA LEU A 21 -1.31 -9.04 -0.23
C LEU A 21 -2.62 -9.49 0.41
N LYS A 22 -2.65 -10.66 1.05
CA LYS A 22 -3.81 -11.13 1.81
C LYS A 22 -4.04 -10.25 3.04
N ARG A 23 -2.99 -9.98 3.82
CA ARG A 23 -3.06 -9.04 4.95
C ARG A 23 -3.45 -7.62 4.52
N PHE A 24 -2.89 -7.14 3.40
CA PHE A 24 -3.28 -5.85 2.82
C PHE A 24 -4.79 -5.78 2.57
N ARG A 25 -5.38 -6.83 1.99
CA ARG A 25 -6.84 -6.90 1.75
C ARG A 25 -7.68 -7.02 3.03
N GLU A 26 -7.16 -7.70 4.05
CA GLU A 26 -7.85 -7.90 5.34
C GLU A 26 -7.74 -6.66 6.26
N ALA A 27 -6.78 -5.78 6.01
CA ALA A 27 -6.57 -4.56 6.78
C ALA A 27 -7.66 -3.51 6.51
N LYS A 28 -7.91 -2.63 7.49
CA LYS A 28 -8.86 -1.51 7.35
C LYS A 28 -8.36 -0.48 6.34
N SER A 29 -7.06 -0.25 6.32
CA SER A 29 -6.38 0.61 5.35
C SER A 29 -5.03 0.01 4.97
N GLY A 30 -4.63 0.22 3.72
CA GLY A 30 -3.38 -0.33 3.25
C GLY A 30 -2.81 0.36 2.04
N VAL A 31 -1.49 0.26 1.88
CA VAL A 31 -0.82 0.72 0.67
C VAL A 31 0.06 -0.37 0.09
N TYR A 32 -0.11 -0.62 -1.20
CA TYR A 32 0.80 -1.41 -1.99
C TYR A 32 1.68 -0.47 -2.79
N CYS A 33 2.99 -0.68 -2.74
CA CYS A 33 3.94 0.05 -3.55
C CYS A 33 4.97 -0.89 -4.18
N GLY A 34 5.16 -0.74 -5.50
CA GLY A 34 6.12 -1.54 -6.26
C GLY A 34 6.80 -0.72 -7.36
N PRO A 35 7.92 -1.21 -7.91
CA PRO A 35 8.68 -0.51 -8.95
C PRO A 35 8.05 -0.64 -10.35
N LEU A 36 7.11 -1.58 -10.54
CA LEU A 36 6.53 -1.86 -11.85
C LEU A 36 5.05 -1.48 -11.88
N LYS A 37 4.70 -0.63 -12.85
CA LYS A 37 3.30 -0.28 -13.17
C LYS A 37 2.42 -1.51 -13.36
N LEU A 38 2.90 -2.52 -14.08
CA LEU A 38 2.15 -3.77 -14.31
C LEU A 38 1.75 -4.46 -13.01
N LEU A 39 2.64 -4.46 -12.01
CA LEU A 39 2.33 -5.05 -10.69
C LEU A 39 1.34 -4.18 -9.90
N ALA A 40 1.49 -2.85 -9.95
CA ALA A 40 0.53 -1.94 -9.31
C ALA A 40 -0.88 -2.10 -9.90
N SER A 41 -0.99 -2.21 -11.22
CA SER A 41 -2.25 -2.49 -11.91
C SER A 41 -2.83 -3.84 -11.52
N GLU A 42 -2.02 -4.90 -11.51
CA GLU A 42 -2.47 -6.25 -11.13
C GLU A 42 -3.04 -6.28 -9.71
N VAL A 43 -2.35 -5.63 -8.75
CA VAL A 43 -2.83 -5.53 -7.37
C VAL A 43 -4.12 -4.72 -7.28
N PHE A 44 -4.21 -3.60 -7.99
CA PHE A 44 -5.43 -2.80 -8.07
C PHE A 44 -6.63 -3.63 -8.57
N PHE A 45 -6.49 -4.31 -9.71
CA PHE A 45 -7.58 -5.10 -10.29
C PHE A 45 -7.99 -6.26 -9.37
N ARG A 46 -7.03 -7.07 -8.91
CA ARG A 46 -7.32 -8.21 -8.02
C ARG A 46 -7.97 -7.81 -6.71
N THR A 47 -7.57 -6.67 -6.15
CA THR A 47 -8.12 -6.17 -4.87
C THR A 47 -9.56 -5.73 -5.08
N ASN A 48 -9.84 -4.97 -6.15
CA ASN A 48 -11.19 -4.55 -6.49
C ASN A 48 -12.11 -5.71 -6.90
N GLU A 49 -11.61 -6.71 -7.64
CA GLU A 49 -12.36 -7.93 -7.99
C GLU A 49 -12.79 -8.72 -6.74
N GLN A 50 -12.03 -8.63 -5.65
CA GLN A 50 -12.36 -9.25 -4.37
C GLN A 50 -13.25 -8.40 -3.47
N GLY A 51 -13.78 -7.29 -4.00
CA GLY A 51 -14.70 -6.40 -3.30
C GLY A 51 -14.02 -5.38 -2.37
N VAL A 52 -12.69 -5.36 -2.31
CA VAL A 52 -11.95 -4.34 -1.55
C VAL A 52 -11.70 -3.15 -2.46
N LYS A 53 -12.31 -2.01 -2.16
CA LYS A 53 -12.08 -0.77 -2.92
C LYS A 53 -10.61 -0.41 -2.80
N CYS A 54 -9.94 -0.22 -3.92
CA CYS A 54 -8.52 0.12 -3.94
C CYS A 54 -8.26 1.12 -5.05
N ASP A 55 -7.69 2.27 -4.74
CA ASP A 55 -7.31 3.25 -5.73
C ASP A 55 -5.98 2.86 -6.38
N MET A 56 -5.66 3.43 -7.53
CA MET A 56 -4.37 3.24 -8.20
C MET A 56 -3.75 4.58 -8.59
N VAL A 57 -2.45 4.72 -8.32
CA VAL A 57 -1.66 5.89 -8.74
C VAL A 57 -0.38 5.43 -9.41
N THR A 58 -0.15 5.91 -10.61
CA THR A 58 1.09 5.68 -11.35
C THR A 58 1.57 7.01 -11.93
N GLY A 59 2.78 7.05 -12.48
CA GLY A 59 3.30 8.28 -13.10
C GLY A 59 2.49 8.74 -14.32
N GLU A 60 1.69 7.85 -14.92
CA GLU A 60 0.93 8.12 -16.14
C GLU A 60 -0.56 8.34 -15.86
N GLU A 61 -1.13 7.68 -14.85
CA GLU A 61 -2.57 7.71 -14.58
C GLU A 61 -2.91 7.53 -13.11
N ARG A 62 -4.09 8.00 -12.74
CA ARG A 62 -4.73 7.80 -11.45
C ARG A 62 -6.13 7.25 -11.66
N ARG A 63 -6.47 6.18 -10.94
CA ARG A 63 -7.78 5.54 -10.97
C ARG A 63 -8.35 5.45 -9.56
N TYR A 64 -9.59 5.85 -9.41
CA TYR A 64 -10.31 5.75 -8.14
C TYR A 64 -11.29 4.58 -8.21
N ALA A 65 -11.39 3.81 -7.13
CA ALA A 65 -12.33 2.70 -7.02
C ALA A 65 -13.77 3.16 -6.74
N ILE A 66 -13.92 4.38 -6.22
CA ILE A 66 -15.20 5.02 -5.91
C ILE A 66 -15.33 6.29 -6.77
N ASP A 67 -14.68 7.38 -6.38
CA ASP A 67 -14.63 8.65 -7.13
C ASP A 67 -13.51 9.57 -6.60
N ASN A 68 -13.30 10.72 -7.25
CA ASN A 68 -12.22 11.67 -6.90
C ASN A 68 -12.40 12.37 -5.53
N HIS A 69 -13.59 12.39 -4.94
CA HIS A 69 -13.86 13.05 -3.66
C HIS A 69 -13.83 12.05 -2.49
N HIS A 70 -13.99 10.76 -2.76
CA HIS A 70 -13.99 9.70 -1.77
C HIS A 70 -12.86 8.69 -2.07
N PRO A 71 -11.61 9.01 -1.66
CA PRO A 71 -10.49 8.09 -1.84
C PRO A 71 -10.72 6.80 -1.05
N SER A 72 -10.25 5.69 -1.59
CA SER A 72 -10.33 4.41 -0.90
C SER A 72 -9.34 4.31 0.25
N ALA A 73 -9.66 3.48 1.24
CA ALA A 73 -8.75 3.12 2.33
C ALA A 73 -7.54 2.30 1.85
N HIS A 74 -7.62 1.72 0.66
CA HIS A 74 -6.53 1.00 0.02
C HIS A 74 -6.00 1.75 -1.20
N LEU A 75 -4.69 1.77 -1.37
CA LEU A 75 -4.02 2.36 -2.53
C LEU A 75 -2.98 1.40 -3.10
N SER A 76 -2.95 1.26 -4.42
CA SER A 76 -1.87 0.63 -5.18
C SER A 76 -1.10 1.68 -5.96
N SER A 77 0.20 1.81 -5.72
CA SER A 77 1.00 2.84 -6.38
C SER A 77 2.35 2.33 -6.88
N THR A 78 2.94 3.03 -7.85
CA THR A 78 4.39 2.90 -8.06
C THR A 78 5.14 3.60 -6.92
N VAL A 79 6.37 3.17 -6.63
CA VAL A 79 7.16 3.70 -5.51
C VAL A 79 7.43 5.20 -5.65
N GLU A 80 7.59 5.69 -6.88
CA GLU A 80 7.88 7.08 -7.21
C GLU A 80 6.67 8.00 -6.96
N MET A 81 5.46 7.45 -6.97
CA MET A 81 4.20 8.20 -6.85
C MET A 81 3.53 8.05 -5.48
N LEU A 82 4.16 7.30 -4.58
CA LEU A 82 3.64 7.03 -3.25
C LEU A 82 3.67 8.32 -2.41
N SER A 83 2.52 8.71 -1.88
CA SER A 83 2.43 9.86 -0.96
C SER A 83 2.71 9.42 0.47
N THR A 84 3.62 10.09 1.18
CA THR A 84 3.91 9.85 2.61
C THR A 84 2.87 10.46 3.55
N GLN A 85 1.95 11.27 3.03
CA GLN A 85 0.92 11.93 3.83
C GLN A 85 -0.23 10.99 4.23
N MET A 86 -0.25 9.77 3.71
CA MET A 86 -1.27 8.78 4.04
C MET A 86 -0.78 7.85 5.15
N HIS A 87 -1.59 7.69 6.19
CA HIS A 87 -1.30 6.74 7.26
C HIS A 87 -2.16 5.50 7.06
N VAL A 88 -1.52 4.33 7.06
CA VAL A 88 -2.19 3.05 6.81
C VAL A 88 -1.81 2.02 7.86
N ASP A 89 -2.67 1.02 8.05
CA ASP A 89 -2.39 -0.07 8.98
C ASP A 89 -1.39 -1.08 8.40
N VAL A 90 -1.46 -1.32 7.09
CA VAL A 90 -0.58 -2.27 6.39
C VAL A 90 0.07 -1.62 5.16
N ALA A 91 1.38 -1.65 5.10
CA ALA A 91 2.14 -1.23 3.93
C ALA A 91 2.89 -2.42 3.33
N VAL A 92 2.56 -2.76 2.08
CA VAL A 92 3.24 -3.80 1.30
C VAL A 92 4.18 -3.11 0.33
N HIS A 93 5.47 -3.40 0.46
CA HIS A 93 6.51 -2.82 -0.37
C HIS A 93 7.33 -3.91 -1.06
N LEU A 94 7.28 -3.93 -2.38
CA LEU A 94 8.01 -4.89 -3.22
C LEU A 94 9.09 -4.18 -4.05
N CYS A 95 9.99 -3.44 -3.41
CA CYS A 95 11.24 -3.04 -4.06
C CYS A 95 12.42 -3.68 -3.32
N GLY A 96 13.41 -4.15 -4.09
CA GLY A 96 14.71 -4.58 -3.53
C GLY A 96 15.57 -3.39 -3.11
N GLU A 97 15.09 -2.15 -3.27
CA GLU A 97 15.81 -0.93 -2.93
C GLU A 97 15.57 -0.51 -1.48
N ALA A 98 16.66 -0.37 -0.74
CA ALA A 98 16.65 0.10 0.64
C ALA A 98 16.11 1.53 0.80
N SER A 99 16.12 2.35 -0.26
CA SER A 99 15.68 3.75 -0.22
C SER A 99 14.20 3.91 0.10
N ALA A 100 13.37 2.95 -0.28
CA ALA A 100 11.93 3.01 -0.05
C ALA A 100 11.51 2.54 1.36
N VAL A 101 12.43 1.95 2.13
CA VAL A 101 12.19 1.52 3.50
C VAL A 101 11.81 2.68 4.42
N ASN A 102 12.46 3.82 4.25
CA ASN A 102 12.18 5.01 5.07
C ASN A 102 10.78 5.55 4.77
N ILE A 103 10.37 5.54 3.51
CA ILE A 103 9.02 5.95 3.07
C ILE A 103 7.97 5.03 3.70
N VAL A 104 8.18 3.72 3.65
CA VAL A 104 7.24 2.73 4.23
C VAL A 104 7.14 2.86 5.75
N ARG A 105 8.25 3.20 6.42
CA ARG A 105 8.26 3.45 7.87
C ARG A 105 7.43 4.69 8.24
N GLU A 106 7.50 5.75 7.46
CA GLU A 106 6.69 6.96 7.66
C GLU A 106 5.18 6.64 7.55
N LEU A 107 4.79 5.83 6.57
CA LEU A 107 3.38 5.43 6.34
C LEU A 107 2.78 4.65 7.52
N LEU A 108 3.61 3.87 8.22
CA LEU A 108 3.21 3.07 9.37
C LEU A 108 3.43 3.80 10.71
N ASN A 109 4.17 4.90 10.72
CA ASN A 109 4.40 5.66 11.93
C ASN A 109 3.06 6.29 12.34
N PRO A 110 2.52 5.96 13.54
CA PRO A 110 1.40 6.72 14.05
C PRO A 110 1.89 8.16 14.19
N ILE A 111 1.16 9.12 13.63
CA ILE A 111 1.26 10.50 14.09
C ILE A 111 1.03 10.46 15.60
N GLY A 112 2.14 10.58 16.35
CA GLY A 112 2.08 10.97 17.74
C GLY A 112 1.28 12.27 17.76
N GLU A 113 0.11 12.19 18.35
CA GLU A 113 -0.73 13.32 18.70
C GLU A 113 0.15 14.37 19.39
N HIS A 114 0.57 15.42 18.65
CA HIS A 114 0.92 16.67 19.29
C HIS A 114 -0.40 17.36 19.62
N VAL A 115 -0.95 16.98 20.77
CA VAL A 115 -1.79 17.88 21.56
C VAL A 115 -0.83 18.86 22.22
N GLU A 116 -0.90 20.12 21.80
CA GLU A 116 -0.69 21.27 22.67
C GLU A 116 -1.98 22.11 22.69
#